data_AF-A0A845A782-F1
#
_entry.id   AF-A0A845A782-F1
#
_cell.length_a   1.000
_cell.length_b   1.000
_cell.length_c   1.000
_cell.angle_alpha   90.00
_cell.angle_beta   90.00
_cell.angle_gamma   90.00
#
_symmetry.space_group_name_H-M   'P 1'
#
loop_
_entity.id
_entity.type
_entity.pdbx_description
1 polymer ?
#
loop_
_entity_poly.entity_id
_entity_poly.type
_entity_poly.pdbx_seq_one_letter_code
_entity_poly.pdbx_strand_id
1 'polypeptide(L)'
;MRKPLFLLTAATLALAACSDGEPSTAPESEASQEGMAGMDSMEGMTPAQQAYMRAMTEMHEAMGAPAADPDLAFMQGMREHHRGAIAMSEVILQYGADEEAKALARQVIEEQSAELAEIDAWLAANAGGVSTGTAAAADASAGNTSPPPARSISVPQAARSQGAAAPSTPTPTPSETPEGDAHMMDHSGMDHGGN
;
A
#
# COMPACT_ATOMS: atom_id res chain seq x y z
N MET A 1 -40.51 -27.55 -49.42
CA MET A 1 -39.78 -28.62 -50.14
C MET A 1 -38.28 -28.41 -49.96
N ARG A 2 -37.55 -29.48 -49.61
CA ARG A 2 -36.08 -29.69 -49.64
C ARG A 2 -35.22 -28.92 -48.62
N LYS A 3 -34.92 -29.60 -47.50
CA LYS A 3 -33.81 -29.30 -46.57
C LYS A 3 -32.54 -30.02 -47.06
N PRO A 4 -31.35 -29.39 -47.06
CA PRO A 4 -30.10 -30.12 -47.15
C PRO A 4 -29.55 -30.44 -45.74
N LEU A 5 -29.43 -31.75 -45.54
CA LEU A 5 -28.79 -32.50 -44.47
C LEU A 5 -27.27 -32.23 -44.49
N PHE A 6 -26.71 -31.67 -43.42
CA PHE A 6 -25.25 -31.68 -43.21
C PHE A 6 -24.89 -32.78 -42.21
N LEU A 7 -24.00 -33.65 -42.69
CA LEU A 7 -23.50 -34.87 -42.07
C LEU A 7 -22.61 -34.59 -40.86
N LEU A 8 -22.80 -35.43 -39.85
CA LEU A 8 -21.94 -35.69 -38.69
C LEU A 8 -20.48 -35.97 -39.07
N THR A 9 -19.55 -35.34 -38.35
CA THR A 9 -18.34 -36.02 -37.86
C THR A 9 -18.02 -35.52 -36.45
N ALA A 10 -18.35 -36.35 -35.45
CA ALA A 10 -17.87 -36.21 -34.09
C ALA A 10 -16.42 -36.70 -34.04
N ALA A 11 -15.48 -35.82 -33.69
CA ALA A 11 -14.11 -36.20 -33.39
C ALA A 11 -13.96 -36.29 -31.85
N THR A 12 -14.13 -37.50 -31.33
CA THR A 12 -13.79 -37.85 -29.94
C THR A 12 -12.27 -37.95 -29.80
N LEU A 13 -11.66 -36.99 -29.12
CA LEU A 13 -10.25 -37.05 -28.74
C LEU A 13 -10.13 -37.76 -27.39
N ALA A 14 -9.73 -39.04 -27.42
CA ALA A 14 -9.34 -39.79 -26.24
C ALA A 14 -7.86 -39.50 -25.92
N LEU A 15 -7.60 -38.79 -24.82
CA LEU A 15 -6.23 -38.66 -24.30
C LEU A 15 -6.05 -39.70 -23.18
N ALA A 16 -5.18 -40.67 -23.45
CA ALA A 16 -4.81 -41.73 -22.54
C ALA A 16 -4.04 -41.17 -21.34
N ALA A 17 -4.52 -41.50 -20.14
CA ALA A 17 -3.84 -41.29 -18.88
C ALA A 17 -2.86 -42.43 -18.63
N CYS A 18 -1.56 -42.12 -18.61
CA CYS A 18 -0.54 -42.85 -17.86
C CYS A 18 0.42 -41.81 -17.28
N SER A 19 0.39 -41.60 -15.97
CA SER A 19 1.50 -40.98 -15.25
C SER A 19 1.81 -41.90 -14.09
N ASP A 20 2.84 -42.72 -14.29
CA ASP A 20 3.50 -43.49 -13.25
C ASP A 20 3.97 -42.55 -12.14
N GLY A 21 3.53 -42.83 -10.91
CA GLY A 21 3.99 -42.17 -9.71
C GLY A 21 5.14 -42.95 -9.10
N GLU A 22 6.34 -42.37 -9.10
CA GLU A 22 7.41 -42.78 -8.19
C GLU A 22 7.34 -41.95 -6.90
N PRO A 23 7.40 -42.58 -5.71
CA PRO A 23 7.52 -41.87 -4.45
C PRO A 23 8.99 -41.47 -4.24
N SER A 24 9.32 -40.21 -4.51
CA SER A 24 10.59 -39.63 -4.08
C SER A 24 10.51 -39.30 -2.59
N THR A 25 11.08 -40.17 -1.77
CA THR A 25 11.43 -39.88 -0.38
C THR A 25 12.53 -38.82 -0.36
N ALA A 26 12.17 -37.58 -0.02
CA ALA A 26 13.11 -36.54 0.38
C ALA A 26 12.81 -36.15 1.84
N PRO A 27 13.85 -35.86 2.63
CA PRO A 27 13.81 -35.94 4.07
C PRO A 27 12.96 -34.84 4.71
N GLU A 28 12.29 -35.24 5.78
CA GLU A 28 11.54 -34.43 6.72
C GLU A 28 12.51 -33.44 7.37
N SER A 29 12.52 -32.20 6.88
CA SER A 29 13.16 -31.08 7.55
C SER A 29 12.18 -30.52 8.57
N GLU A 30 12.18 -31.13 9.76
CA GLU A 30 12.08 -30.49 11.07
C GLU A 30 11.64 -29.00 11.03
N ALA A 31 10.33 -28.73 11.03
CA ALA A 31 9.80 -27.40 11.31
C ALA A 31 9.92 -27.11 12.82
N SER A 32 11.15 -26.86 13.25
CA SER A 32 11.47 -26.34 14.58
C SER A 32 11.88 -24.88 14.46
N GLN A 33 11.24 -24.03 15.26
CA GLN A 33 11.58 -22.64 15.57
C GLN A 33 11.39 -21.60 14.46
N GLU A 34 10.25 -20.90 14.50
CA GLU A 34 10.19 -19.43 14.36
C GLU A 34 9.04 -18.90 15.21
N GLY A 35 9.21 -18.97 16.53
CA GLY A 35 8.22 -18.50 17.50
C GLY A 35 8.84 -17.56 18.51
N MET A 36 9.50 -16.48 18.06
CA MET A 36 9.76 -15.28 18.90
C MET A 36 10.34 -14.07 18.11
N ALA A 37 10.00 -13.88 16.83
CA ALA A 37 10.42 -12.67 16.09
C ALA A 37 9.36 -11.56 16.28
N GLY A 38 9.42 -10.81 17.38
CA GLY A 38 8.46 -9.72 17.58
C GLY A 38 8.78 -8.70 18.65
N MET A 39 9.73 -8.97 19.56
CA MET A 39 10.07 -8.04 20.64
C MET A 39 11.23 -7.08 20.29
N ASP A 40 12.08 -7.45 19.32
CA ASP A 40 13.25 -6.65 18.88
C ASP A 40 12.88 -5.51 17.91
N SER A 41 11.69 -5.55 17.31
CA SER A 41 11.32 -4.66 16.20
C SER A 41 10.95 -3.23 16.60
N MET A 42 11.03 -2.84 17.87
CA MET A 42 10.80 -1.45 18.30
C MET A 42 12.07 -0.72 18.73
N GLU A 43 13.20 -1.42 18.90
CA GLU A 43 14.45 -0.81 19.32
C GLU A 43 15.07 -0.03 18.14
N GLY A 44 15.29 1.28 18.33
CA GLY A 44 15.86 2.16 17.30
C GLY A 44 14.84 2.86 16.39
N MET A 45 13.53 2.65 16.56
CA MET A 45 12.51 3.39 15.81
C MET A 45 12.25 4.78 16.41
N THR A 46 12.03 5.76 15.53
CA THR A 46 11.56 7.09 15.93
C THR A 46 10.14 7.03 16.51
N PRO A 47 9.74 7.99 17.37
CA PRO A 47 8.36 8.06 17.87
C PRO A 47 7.30 8.08 16.76
N ALA A 48 7.58 8.76 15.64
CA ALA A 48 6.67 8.79 14.48
C ALA A 48 6.51 7.43 13.82
N GLN A 49 7.60 6.67 13.64
CA GLN A 49 7.55 5.31 13.09
C GLN A 49 6.72 4.38 13.98
N GLN A 50 6.95 4.45 15.30
CA GLN A 50 6.17 3.66 16.27
C GLN A 50 4.68 4.02 16.23
N ALA A 51 4.34 5.30 16.09
CA ALA A 51 2.96 5.76 15.99
C ALA A 51 2.27 5.28 14.71
N TYR A 52 2.94 5.34 13.56
CA TYR A 52 2.41 4.78 12.31
C TYR A 52 2.21 3.27 12.39
N MET A 53 3.18 2.54 12.94
CA MET A 53 3.05 1.10 13.12
C MET A 53 1.87 0.77 14.03
N ARG A 54 1.70 1.48 15.14
CA ARG A 54 0.55 1.29 16.04
C ARG A 54 -0.76 1.51 15.29
N ALA A 55 -0.91 2.61 14.56
CA ALA A 55 -2.13 2.90 13.79
C ALA A 55 -2.45 1.80 12.77
N MET A 56 -1.44 1.30 12.04
CA MET A 56 -1.63 0.22 11.07
C MET A 56 -1.94 -1.12 11.74
N THR A 57 -1.28 -1.45 12.84
CA THR A 57 -1.53 -2.69 13.60
C THR A 57 -2.94 -2.69 14.19
N GLU A 58 -3.33 -1.61 14.88
CA GLU A 58 -4.68 -1.48 15.46
C GLU A 58 -5.76 -1.60 14.38
N MET A 59 -5.59 -0.94 13.23
CA MET A 59 -6.49 -1.08 12.08
C MET A 59 -6.56 -2.53 11.57
N HIS A 60 -5.42 -3.20 11.41
CA HIS A 60 -5.38 -4.56 10.89
C HIS A 60 -6.01 -5.58 11.85
N GLU A 61 -5.74 -5.43 13.14
CA GLU A 61 -6.36 -6.25 14.19
C GLU A 61 -7.88 -6.02 14.25
N ALA A 62 -8.33 -4.76 14.14
CA ALA A 62 -9.75 -4.41 14.19
C ALA A 62 -10.54 -4.89 12.96
N MET A 63 -9.92 -4.97 11.77
CA MET A 63 -10.59 -5.50 10.56
C MET A 63 -11.08 -6.94 10.74
N GLY A 64 -10.35 -7.76 11.51
CA GLY A 64 -10.75 -9.13 11.83
C GLY A 64 -11.01 -10.01 10.59
N ALA A 65 -11.83 -11.05 10.77
CA ALA A 65 -12.29 -11.87 9.66
C ALA A 65 -13.50 -11.23 8.97
N PRO A 66 -13.57 -11.22 7.63
CA PRO A 66 -14.69 -10.63 6.92
C PRO A 66 -15.99 -11.38 7.20
N ALA A 67 -17.10 -10.65 7.23
CA ALA A 67 -18.43 -11.24 7.26
C ALA A 67 -18.71 -12.09 6.00
N ALA A 68 -19.65 -13.04 6.11
CA ALA A 68 -20.07 -13.85 4.95
C ALA A 68 -20.87 -13.04 3.92
N ASP A 69 -21.61 -12.04 4.37
CA ASP A 69 -22.29 -11.08 3.49
C ASP A 69 -21.25 -10.08 2.95
N PRO A 70 -21.07 -9.98 1.61
CA PRO A 70 -20.06 -9.11 1.02
C PRO A 70 -20.32 -7.61 1.28
N ASP A 71 -21.58 -7.18 1.36
CA ASP A 71 -21.91 -5.78 1.64
C ASP A 71 -21.52 -5.44 3.08
N LEU A 72 -21.83 -6.35 4.01
CA LEU A 72 -21.45 -6.18 5.41
C LEU A 72 -19.93 -6.23 5.59
N ALA A 73 -19.25 -7.15 4.90
CA ALA A 73 -17.79 -7.26 4.94
C ALA A 73 -17.10 -5.99 4.41
N PHE A 74 -17.60 -5.43 3.31
CA PHE A 74 -17.10 -4.17 2.77
C PHE A 74 -17.28 -3.03 3.77
N MET A 75 -18.49 -2.86 4.31
CA MET A 75 -18.80 -1.73 5.20
C MET A 75 -18.05 -1.83 6.54
N GLN A 76 -17.92 -3.03 7.12
CA GLN A 76 -17.11 -3.24 8.32
C GLN A 76 -15.61 -3.02 8.05
N GLY A 77 -15.11 -3.52 6.92
CA GLY A 77 -13.72 -3.30 6.52
C GLY A 77 -13.39 -1.82 6.29
N MET A 78 -14.26 -1.09 5.60
CA MET A 78 -14.09 0.35 5.36
C MET A 78 -14.19 1.16 6.65
N ARG A 79 -15.08 0.81 7.59
CA ARG A 79 -15.10 1.45 8.92
C ARG A 79 -13.71 1.45 9.57
N GLU A 80 -13.05 0.29 9.63
CA GLU A 80 -11.75 0.19 10.31
C GLU A 80 -10.63 0.79 9.46
N HIS A 81 -10.67 0.63 8.13
CA HIS A 81 -9.70 1.27 7.24
C HIS A 81 -9.70 2.80 7.36
N HIS A 82 -10.89 3.41 7.41
CA HIS A 82 -11.06 4.86 7.61
C HIS A 82 -10.51 5.32 8.95
N ARG A 83 -10.75 4.56 10.03
CA ARG A 83 -10.15 4.85 11.36
C ARG A 83 -8.63 4.81 11.32
N GLY A 84 -8.05 3.81 10.64
CA GLY A 84 -6.61 3.74 10.41
C GLY A 84 -6.07 4.95 9.64
N ALA A 85 -6.76 5.36 8.57
CA ALA A 85 -6.37 6.54 7.78
C ALA A 85 -6.42 7.84 8.59
N ILE A 86 -7.42 8.01 9.46
CA ILE A 86 -7.53 9.14 10.39
C ILE A 86 -6.35 9.09 11.37
N ALA A 87 -6.09 7.95 12.02
CA ALA A 87 -5.00 7.81 12.98
C ALA A 87 -3.62 8.12 12.34
N MET A 88 -3.36 7.63 11.13
CA MET A 88 -2.13 7.95 10.39
C MET A 88 -2.03 9.44 10.02
N SER A 89 -3.15 10.06 9.67
CA SER A 89 -3.20 11.50 9.39
C SER A 89 -2.89 12.32 10.65
N GLU A 90 -3.32 11.87 11.83
CA GLU A 90 -2.95 12.49 13.10
C GLU A 90 -1.44 12.37 13.40
N VAL A 91 -0.79 11.27 12.99
CA VAL A 91 0.67 11.11 13.15
C VAL A 91 1.43 12.17 12.35
N ILE A 92 1.09 12.42 11.08
CA ILE A 92 1.77 13.49 10.32
C ILE A 92 1.45 14.88 10.87
N LEU A 93 0.26 15.11 11.42
CA LEU A 93 -0.04 16.38 12.09
C LEU A 93 0.80 16.58 13.36
N GLN A 94 1.13 15.51 14.07
CA GLN A 94 1.92 15.55 15.30
C GLN A 94 3.43 15.64 15.05
N TYR A 95 3.96 14.87 14.10
CA TYR A 95 5.40 14.70 13.89
C TYR A 95 5.93 15.30 12.58
N GLY A 96 5.06 15.65 11.64
CA GLY A 96 5.43 16.20 10.34
C GLY A 96 5.83 17.67 10.39
N ALA A 97 6.76 18.05 9.51
CA ALA A 97 7.20 19.44 9.34
C ALA A 97 6.67 20.10 8.06
N ASP A 98 6.28 19.31 7.06
CA ASP A 98 5.79 19.82 5.78
C ASP A 98 4.32 20.27 5.88
N GLU A 99 4.06 21.54 5.59
CA GLU A 99 2.72 22.12 5.74
C GLU A 99 1.73 21.67 4.66
N GLU A 100 2.20 21.26 3.48
CA GLU A 100 1.34 20.70 2.42
C GLU A 100 0.86 19.30 2.82
N ALA A 101 1.75 18.47 3.35
CA ALA A 101 1.40 17.15 3.90
C ALA A 101 0.41 17.27 5.06
N LYS A 102 0.60 18.25 5.95
CA LYS A 102 -0.34 18.51 7.05
C LYS A 102 -1.68 19.07 6.56
N ALA A 103 -1.68 19.86 5.49
CA ALA A 103 -2.92 20.33 4.87
C ALA A 103 -3.72 19.17 4.27
N LEU A 104 -3.05 18.25 3.57
CA LEU A 104 -3.66 17.02 3.05
C LEU A 104 -4.21 16.16 4.20
N ALA A 105 -3.44 15.98 5.28
CA ALA A 105 -3.88 15.19 6.43
C ALA A 105 -5.17 15.73 7.09
N ARG A 106 -5.32 17.06 7.19
CA ARG A 106 -6.56 17.68 7.68
C ARG A 106 -7.75 17.38 6.78
N GLN A 107 -7.56 17.42 5.45
CA GLN A 107 -8.61 17.08 4.48
C GLN A 107 -8.99 15.60 4.59
N VAL A 108 -8.00 14.71 4.69
CA VAL A 108 -8.24 13.27 4.89
C VAL A 108 -9.05 13.04 6.17
N ILE A 109 -8.71 13.68 7.29
CA ILE A 109 -9.47 13.56 8.53
C ILE A 109 -10.92 14.03 8.36
N GLU A 110 -11.15 15.18 7.72
CA GLU A 110 -12.49 15.72 7.49
C GLU A 110 -13.34 14.77 6.62
N GLU A 111 -12.82 14.36 5.47
CA GLU A 111 -13.53 13.52 4.50
C GLU A 111 -13.79 12.13 5.07
N GLN A 112 -12.77 11.47 5.63
CA GLN A 112 -12.89 10.11 6.16
C GLN A 112 -13.78 10.07 7.40
N SER A 113 -13.82 11.13 8.22
CA SER A 113 -14.74 11.20 9.37
C SER A 113 -16.19 11.33 8.92
N ALA A 114 -16.45 12.07 7.85
CA ALA A 114 -17.79 12.16 7.27
C ALA A 114 -18.24 10.81 6.68
N GLU A 115 -17.37 10.14 5.92
CA GLU A 115 -17.64 8.81 5.38
C GLU A 115 -17.83 7.76 6.50
N LEU A 116 -17.07 7.85 7.60
CA LEU A 116 -17.25 6.99 8.76
C LEU A 116 -18.65 7.12 9.37
N ALA A 117 -19.20 8.34 9.43
CA ALA A 117 -20.56 8.56 9.92
C ALA A 117 -21.62 7.94 8.97
N GLU A 118 -21.41 8.00 7.66
CA GLU A 118 -22.27 7.34 6.68
C GLU A 118 -22.21 5.81 6.78
N ILE A 119 -21.00 5.27 6.93
CA ILE A 119 -20.76 3.84 7.13
C ILE A 119 -21.44 3.36 8.42
N ASP A 120 -21.29 4.11 9.51
CA ASP A 120 -21.91 3.78 10.80
C ASP A 120 -23.43 3.80 10.75
N ALA A 121 -24.01 4.80 10.07
CA ALA A 121 -25.44 4.88 9.86
C ALA A 121 -25.95 3.68 9.02
N TRP A 122 -25.24 3.33 7.96
CA TRP A 122 -25.58 2.18 7.14
C TRP A 122 -25.50 0.87 7.94
N LEU A 123 -24.44 0.65 8.69
CA LEU A 123 -24.27 -0.56 9.51
C LEU A 123 -25.34 -0.66 10.59
N ALA A 124 -25.72 0.45 11.23
CA ALA A 124 -26.80 0.48 12.20
C ALA A 124 -28.16 0.12 11.57
N ALA A 125 -28.42 0.59 10.35
CA ALA A 125 -29.65 0.27 9.62
C ALA A 125 -29.71 -1.19 9.11
N ASN A 126 -28.55 -1.82 8.89
CA ASN A 126 -28.45 -3.13 8.23
C ASN A 126 -27.94 -4.26 9.15
N ALA A 127 -27.74 -4.00 10.45
CA ALA A 127 -27.24 -4.98 11.43
C ALA A 127 -28.12 -6.25 11.59
N GLY A 128 -29.34 -6.25 11.05
CA GLY A 128 -30.27 -7.39 11.04
C GLY A 128 -30.18 -8.32 9.83
N GLY A 129 -29.30 -8.01 8.86
CA GLY A 129 -28.87 -8.90 7.78
C GLY A 129 -29.99 -9.53 6.95
N VAL A 130 -30.57 -8.79 5.99
CA VAL A 130 -31.17 -9.38 4.79
C VAL A 130 -31.09 -8.37 3.62
N SER A 131 -29.93 -8.23 2.98
CA SER A 131 -29.92 -7.85 1.57
C SER A 131 -30.08 -9.15 0.77
N THR A 132 -31.32 -9.65 0.66
CA THR A 132 -31.61 -10.75 -0.27
C THR A 132 -31.42 -10.22 -1.68
N GLY A 133 -30.20 -10.36 -2.20
CA GLY A 133 -29.91 -10.29 -3.62
C GLY A 133 -30.54 -11.47 -4.34
N THR A 134 -31.87 -11.55 -4.41
CA THR A 134 -32.53 -12.32 -5.47
C THR A 134 -32.68 -11.39 -6.66
N ALA A 135 -31.93 -11.68 -7.72
CA ALA A 135 -32.21 -11.18 -9.05
C ALA A 135 -33.62 -11.64 -9.47
N ALA A 136 -34.62 -10.83 -9.18
CA ALA A 136 -35.97 -10.97 -9.72
C ALA A 136 -36.45 -9.58 -10.12
N ALA A 137 -36.76 -9.45 -11.41
CA ALA A 137 -37.20 -8.23 -12.05
C ALA A 137 -38.57 -7.76 -11.53
N ALA A 138 -38.72 -6.43 -11.59
CA ALA A 138 -39.95 -5.65 -11.74
C ALA A 138 -40.81 -5.36 -10.49
N ASP A 139 -40.95 -4.04 -10.27
CA ASP A 139 -42.14 -3.33 -9.81
C ASP A 139 -42.67 -3.63 -8.39
N ALA A 140 -42.24 -2.83 -7.41
CA ALA A 140 -43.18 -2.06 -6.58
C ALA A 140 -42.43 -1.16 -5.58
N SER A 141 -42.95 0.06 -5.49
CA SER A 141 -42.66 1.14 -4.55
C SER A 141 -42.53 0.70 -3.08
N ALA A 142 -41.30 0.61 -2.57
CA ALA A 142 -40.95 0.78 -1.17
C ALA A 142 -39.54 1.38 -1.10
N GLY A 143 -39.38 2.45 -0.32
CA GLY A 143 -38.21 3.32 -0.32
C GLY A 143 -36.90 2.58 -0.07
N ASN A 144 -36.16 2.34 -1.14
CA ASN A 144 -34.79 1.89 -1.09
C ASN A 144 -33.92 3.14 -0.91
N THR A 145 -33.44 3.41 0.30
CA THR A 145 -32.36 4.38 0.48
C THR A 145 -31.10 3.73 -0.06
N SER A 146 -30.93 3.88 -1.38
CA SER A 146 -29.65 3.74 -2.06
C SER A 146 -28.58 4.39 -1.17
N PRO A 147 -27.38 3.79 -1.03
CA PRO A 147 -26.26 4.52 -0.46
C PRO A 147 -26.16 5.87 -1.18
N PRO A 148 -25.82 6.96 -0.47
CA PRO A 148 -25.61 8.24 -1.14
C PRO A 148 -24.64 7.99 -2.30
N PRO A 149 -24.85 8.60 -3.47
CA PRO A 149 -23.93 8.41 -4.58
C PRO A 149 -22.55 8.78 -4.05
N ALA A 150 -21.60 7.85 -4.13
CA ALA A 150 -20.21 8.10 -3.81
C ALA A 150 -19.83 9.42 -4.49
N ARG A 151 -19.67 10.48 -3.69
CA ARG A 151 -19.16 11.72 -4.23
C ARG A 151 -17.81 11.35 -4.79
N SER A 152 -17.60 11.59 -6.08
CA SER A 152 -16.35 11.26 -6.73
C SER A 152 -15.23 11.82 -5.86
N ILE A 153 -14.37 10.92 -5.35
CA ILE A 153 -13.16 11.27 -4.62
C ILE A 153 -12.30 12.04 -5.61
N SER A 154 -12.55 13.34 -5.71
CA SER A 154 -11.67 14.27 -6.38
C SER A 154 -10.50 14.43 -5.44
N VAL A 155 -9.49 13.57 -5.60
CA VAL A 155 -8.15 13.88 -5.12
C VAL A 155 -7.86 15.31 -5.57
N PRO A 156 -7.67 16.28 -4.66
CA PRO A 156 -7.36 17.63 -5.07
C PRO A 156 -6.08 17.58 -5.90
N GLN A 157 -6.16 18.12 -7.11
CA GLN A 157 -5.05 18.30 -8.05
C GLN A 157 -4.03 19.33 -7.52
N ALA A 158 -3.79 19.40 -6.21
CA ALA A 158 -2.81 20.28 -5.61
C ALA A 158 -1.39 19.65 -5.67
N ALA A 159 -1.27 18.32 -5.66
CA ALA A 159 0.03 17.63 -5.71
C ALA A 159 0.51 17.25 -7.13
N ARG A 160 -0.12 17.77 -8.20
CA ARG A 160 0.52 17.79 -9.53
C ARG A 160 1.41 19.02 -9.58
N SER A 161 2.62 18.83 -9.07
CA SER A 161 3.74 19.73 -9.30
C SER A 161 3.76 20.19 -10.76
N GLN A 162 3.53 21.49 -10.95
CA GLN A 162 4.14 22.18 -12.06
C GLN A 162 5.63 21.84 -11.95
N GLY A 163 6.18 21.18 -12.97
CA GLY A 163 7.60 20.89 -13.05
C GLY A 163 8.38 22.18 -12.93
N ALA A 164 8.82 22.50 -11.72
CA ALA A 164 9.86 23.47 -11.48
C ALA A 164 11.12 22.88 -12.11
N ALA A 165 11.50 23.46 -13.25
CA ALA A 165 12.80 23.25 -13.84
C ALA A 165 13.85 23.48 -12.73
N ALA A 166 14.62 22.44 -12.43
CA ALA A 166 15.76 22.56 -11.54
C ALA A 166 16.68 23.68 -12.07
N PRO A 167 17.22 24.57 -11.21
CA PRO A 167 18.28 25.47 -11.64
C PRO A 167 19.51 24.61 -11.98
N SER A 168 19.92 24.65 -13.25
CA SER A 168 21.19 24.08 -13.68
C SER A 168 22.31 24.70 -12.85
N THR A 169 23.04 23.86 -12.10
CA THR A 169 24.28 24.26 -11.44
C THR A 169 25.29 24.72 -12.51
N PRO A 170 25.90 25.91 -12.40
CA PRO A 170 27.02 26.25 -13.26
C PRO A 170 28.25 25.42 -12.84
N THR A 171 28.81 24.69 -13.80
CA THR A 171 30.13 24.06 -13.72
C THR A 171 31.19 25.10 -13.33
N PRO A 172 32.01 24.88 -12.30
CA PRO A 172 33.14 25.78 -12.04
C PRO A 172 34.24 25.55 -13.07
N THR A 173 34.58 26.61 -13.80
CA THR A 173 35.79 26.72 -14.63
C THR A 173 37.03 26.61 -13.72
N PRO A 174 38.04 25.78 -14.05
CA PRO A 174 39.31 25.84 -13.33
C PRO A 174 40.01 27.16 -13.64
N SER A 175 40.24 27.95 -12.59
CA SER A 175 40.98 29.20 -12.66
C SER A 175 42.45 28.90 -12.94
N GLU A 176 43.00 29.52 -13.99
CA GLU A 176 44.44 29.54 -14.27
C GLU A 176 45.22 30.03 -13.04
N THR A 177 46.22 29.25 -12.62
CA THR A 177 47.29 29.68 -11.74
C THR A 177 48.35 30.41 -12.56
N PRO A 178 48.69 31.69 -12.26
CA PRO A 178 49.89 32.28 -12.81
C PRO A 178 51.14 31.71 -12.12
N GLU A 179 52.11 31.36 -12.95
CA GLU A 179 53.45 30.92 -12.58
C GLU A 179 54.21 31.99 -11.77
N GLY A 180 55.10 31.52 -10.89
CA GLY A 180 56.25 32.29 -10.39
C GLY A 180 56.35 32.36 -8.87
N ASP A 181 57.16 31.49 -8.27
CA ASP A 181 58.50 31.92 -7.85
C ASP A 181 59.33 30.75 -7.29
N ALA A 182 60.62 30.83 -7.57
CA ALA A 182 61.60 29.79 -7.32
C ALA A 182 62.14 29.84 -5.87
N HIS A 183 62.19 28.69 -5.21
CA HIS A 183 63.14 28.44 -4.12
C HIS A 183 63.39 26.92 -4.02
N MET A 184 64.37 26.36 -4.74
CA MET A 184 65.72 26.11 -4.23
C MET A 184 65.70 25.59 -2.79
N MET A 185 65.73 24.27 -2.59
CA MET A 185 66.71 23.65 -1.70
C MET A 185 66.91 22.16 -2.02
N ASP A 186 68.15 21.92 -2.40
CA ASP A 186 68.87 20.68 -2.64
C ASP A 186 68.76 19.68 -1.48
N HIS A 187 68.41 18.43 -1.79
CA HIS A 187 68.63 17.29 -0.90
C HIS A 187 69.72 16.39 -1.50
N SER A 188 70.94 16.91 -1.46
CA SER A 188 72.15 16.10 -1.55
C SER A 188 72.49 15.51 -0.19
N GLY A 189 72.94 14.26 -0.21
CA GLY A 189 72.93 13.34 0.92
C GLY A 189 73.94 13.59 2.02
N MET A 190 73.73 12.86 3.13
CA MET A 190 74.77 12.55 4.09
C MET A 190 74.62 11.07 4.48
N ASP A 191 75.48 10.25 3.89
CA ASP A 191 75.89 8.96 4.43
C ASP A 191 77.08 9.16 5.40
N HIS A 192 77.55 8.05 5.99
CA HIS A 192 78.58 7.88 7.04
C HIS A 192 78.04 8.03 8.48
N GLY A 193 78.14 7.07 9.39
CA GLY A 193 79.05 5.93 9.48
C GLY A 193 79.74 5.97 10.85
N GLY A 194 79.54 4.92 11.64
CA GLY A 194 80.37 4.39 12.75
C GLY A 194 81.09 5.34 13.73
N ASN A 195 80.78 5.17 15.02
CA ASN A 195 81.73 4.70 16.03
C ASN A 195 80.99 4.20 17.28
#